data_AF-A0A2K5ZWY7-F1
#
_entry.id   AF-A0A2K5ZWY7-F1
#
_cell.length_a   1.000
_cell.length_b   1.000
_cell.length_c   1.000
_cell.angle_alpha   90.00
_cell.angle_beta   90.00
_cell.angle_gamma   90.00
#
_symmetry.space_group_name_H-M   'P 1'
#
loop_
_entity.id
_entity.type
_entity.pdbx_description
1 polymer ?
#
loop_
_entity_poly.entity_id
_entity_poly.type
_entity_poly.pdbx_seq_one_letter_code
_entity_poly.pdbx_strand_id
1 'polypeptide(L)'
;LGKNFSDFFLSSECMIRMASGWFYLSCLLLGSLGSMCILFTIYWMQYWRGGFAWNGSIYMFNWHPVLMVAGMVVFYGGASLVYRLPQSWVGPKLPWKLLHAALHLMAFILTVVGLVAVFTFHNHGKIANLYSLHSWLGITAVFLFACQWCLGFAVFLLPWASVWLRSLLKPIHVFFGAAILSLSIASVISGINEKLFFSLKNTTRPYNSLPSEAVFANSTGMLVVAFGLLVLYILLASSWKRPEPGILTDRQPLLHDGE
;
A
#
# COMPACT_ATOMS: atom_id res chain seq x y z
N LEU A 1 -51.71 12.85 -4.90
CA LEU A 1 -50.68 11.82 -4.59
C LEU A 1 -49.35 11.97 -5.36
N GLY A 2 -49.07 13.09 -6.06
CA GLY A 2 -47.90 13.20 -6.96
C GLY A 2 -46.64 13.93 -6.44
N LYS A 3 -46.57 14.33 -5.16
CA LYS A 3 -45.45 15.16 -4.63
C LYS A 3 -44.27 14.39 -4.02
N ASN A 4 -44.37 13.07 -3.83
CA ASN A 4 -43.34 12.32 -3.08
C ASN A 4 -42.32 11.57 -3.95
N PHE A 5 -42.55 11.40 -5.25
CA PHE A 5 -41.68 10.56 -6.08
C PHE A 5 -40.47 11.34 -6.64
N SER A 6 -40.67 12.58 -7.06
CA SER A 6 -39.58 13.48 -7.49
C SER A 6 -38.62 13.81 -6.35
N ASP A 7 -39.15 14.11 -5.16
CA ASP A 7 -38.34 14.49 -4.00
C ASP A 7 -37.51 13.31 -3.46
N PHE A 8 -38.04 12.09 -3.57
CA PHE A 8 -37.30 10.87 -3.24
C PHE A 8 -36.17 10.58 -4.23
N PHE A 9 -36.41 10.76 -5.54
CA PHE A 9 -35.37 10.63 -6.57
C PHE A 9 -34.27 11.69 -6.44
N LEU A 10 -34.65 12.96 -6.22
CA LEU A 10 -33.72 14.06 -5.93
C LEU A 10 -32.91 13.81 -4.65
N SER A 11 -33.54 13.26 -3.60
CA SER A 11 -32.86 12.89 -2.36
C SER A 11 -31.86 11.73 -2.56
N SER A 12 -32.25 10.71 -3.32
CA SER A 12 -31.37 9.57 -3.64
C SER A 12 -30.19 9.98 -4.55
N GLU A 13 -30.41 10.79 -5.57
CA GLU A 13 -29.32 11.32 -6.42
C GLU A 13 -28.39 12.24 -5.64
N CYS A 14 -28.91 13.08 -4.74
CA CYS A 14 -28.11 13.92 -3.85
C CYS A 14 -27.26 13.07 -2.91
N MET A 15 -27.82 12.03 -2.28
CA MET A 15 -27.06 11.11 -1.43
C MET A 15 -25.99 10.32 -2.21
N ILE A 16 -26.27 9.89 -3.44
CA ILE A 16 -25.30 9.20 -4.30
C ILE A 16 -24.17 10.16 -4.72
N ARG A 17 -24.49 11.40 -5.09
CA ARG A 17 -23.50 12.44 -5.43
C ARG A 17 -22.65 12.84 -4.23
N MET A 18 -23.24 12.97 -3.04
CA MET A 18 -22.51 13.24 -1.81
C MET A 18 -21.60 12.07 -1.43
N ALA A 19 -22.10 10.83 -1.45
CA ALA A 19 -21.30 9.63 -1.17
C ALA A 19 -20.12 9.47 -2.16
N SER A 20 -20.34 9.82 -3.43
CA SER A 20 -19.31 9.88 -4.47
C SER A 20 -18.26 10.97 -4.16
N GLY A 21 -18.69 12.17 -3.75
CA GLY A 21 -17.79 13.27 -3.34
C GLY A 21 -16.90 12.91 -2.15
N TRP A 22 -17.46 12.31 -1.09
CA TRP A 22 -16.71 11.83 0.08
C TRP A 22 -15.70 10.74 -0.28
N PHE A 23 -16.05 9.86 -1.22
CA PHE A 23 -15.15 8.83 -1.73
C PHE A 23 -13.93 9.44 -2.44
N TYR A 24 -14.12 10.37 -3.37
CA TYR A 24 -13.01 11.02 -4.07
C TYR A 24 -12.16 11.88 -3.15
N LEU A 25 -12.78 12.58 -2.19
CA LEU A 25 -12.04 13.31 -1.16
C LEU A 25 -11.15 12.38 -0.33
N SER A 26 -11.66 11.20 0.03
CA SER A 26 -10.89 10.17 0.75
C SER A 26 -9.74 9.63 -0.10
N CYS A 27 -9.95 9.43 -1.40
CA CYS A 27 -8.89 9.02 -2.33
C CYS A 27 -7.81 10.11 -2.48
N LEU A 28 -8.21 11.38 -2.59
CA LEU A 28 -7.28 12.52 -2.65
C LEU A 28 -6.47 12.65 -1.37
N LEU A 29 -7.11 12.49 -0.19
CA LEU A 29 -6.43 12.48 1.10
C LEU A 29 -5.43 11.32 1.19
N LEU A 30 -5.83 10.11 0.79
CA LEU A 30 -4.94 8.97 0.82
C LEU A 30 -3.75 9.14 -0.14
N GLY A 31 -4.01 9.67 -1.34
CA GLY A 31 -2.99 10.01 -2.32
C GLY A 31 -2.01 11.08 -1.83
N SER A 32 -2.51 12.12 -1.14
CA SER A 32 -1.67 13.17 -0.57
C SER A 32 -0.81 12.64 0.58
N LEU A 33 -1.38 11.85 1.49
CA LEU A 33 -0.65 11.21 2.58
C LEU A 33 0.43 10.26 2.07
N GLY A 34 0.12 9.42 1.07
CA GLY A 34 1.10 8.54 0.44
C GLY A 34 2.22 9.32 -0.25
N SER A 35 1.89 10.40 -0.95
CA SER A 35 2.88 11.29 -1.56
C SER A 35 3.79 11.94 -0.52
N MET A 36 3.22 12.40 0.60
CA MET A 36 3.99 12.96 1.72
C MET A 36 4.94 11.92 2.33
N CYS A 37 4.54 10.65 2.47
CA CYS A 37 5.44 9.58 2.95
C CYS A 37 6.72 9.49 2.09
N ILE A 38 6.55 9.49 0.76
CA ILE A 38 7.67 9.40 -0.19
C ILE A 38 8.52 10.67 -0.13
N LEU A 39 7.88 11.85 -0.25
CA LEU A 39 8.58 13.13 -0.29
C LEU A 39 9.35 13.41 1.00
N PHE A 40 8.78 13.08 2.16
CA PHE A 40 9.47 13.25 3.44
C PHE A 40 10.66 12.30 3.55
N THR A 41 10.52 11.05 3.10
CA THR A 41 11.65 10.10 3.11
C THR A 41 12.76 10.55 2.16
N ILE A 42 12.42 11.07 0.97
CA ILE A 42 13.39 11.65 0.03
C ILE A 42 14.08 12.86 0.66
N TYR A 43 13.31 13.79 1.23
CA TYR A 43 13.83 14.98 1.87
C TYR A 43 14.74 14.63 3.05
N TRP A 44 14.38 13.64 3.87
CA TRP A 44 15.19 13.16 4.96
C TRP A 44 16.57 12.68 4.48
N MET A 45 16.57 11.81 3.47
CA MET A 45 17.81 11.28 2.88
C MET A 45 18.64 12.37 2.18
N GLN A 46 17.99 13.30 1.50
CA GLN A 46 18.67 14.39 0.80
C GLN A 46 19.33 15.36 1.78
N TYR A 47 18.57 15.85 2.76
CA TYR A 47 18.99 16.94 3.63
C TYR A 47 19.95 16.48 4.74
N TRP A 48 19.66 15.38 5.45
CA TRP A 48 20.49 14.91 6.56
C TRP A 48 21.50 13.82 6.18
N ARG A 49 21.24 13.06 5.13
CA ARG A 49 22.09 11.89 4.75
C ARG A 49 22.96 12.16 3.52
N GLY A 50 22.95 13.38 3.01
CA GLY A 50 23.86 13.87 1.96
C GLY A 50 23.51 13.40 0.54
N GLY A 51 22.28 12.95 0.30
CA GLY A 51 21.78 12.65 -1.05
C GLY A 51 22.00 11.21 -1.51
N PHE A 52 22.06 11.00 -2.83
CA PHE A 52 21.95 9.69 -3.45
C PHE A 52 23.08 9.42 -4.44
N ALA A 53 23.53 8.17 -4.50
CA ALA A 53 24.45 7.68 -5.53
C ALA A 53 24.19 6.19 -5.82
N TRP A 54 24.72 5.64 -6.92
CA TRP A 54 24.60 4.22 -7.26
C TRP A 54 25.99 3.58 -7.45
N ASN A 55 26.78 3.55 -6.38
CA ASN A 55 28.21 3.20 -6.43
C ASN A 55 28.72 2.39 -5.21
N GLY A 56 27.82 1.78 -4.44
CA GLY A 56 28.16 1.02 -3.23
C GLY A 56 28.48 1.86 -1.98
N SER A 57 28.56 3.19 -2.09
CA SER A 57 28.79 4.08 -0.95
C SER A 57 27.58 4.20 -0.01
N ILE A 58 27.74 4.94 1.09
CA ILE A 58 26.63 5.26 2.00
C ILE A 58 25.46 5.98 1.32
N TYR A 59 25.71 6.72 0.23
CA TYR A 59 24.66 7.37 -0.54
C TYR A 59 23.83 6.37 -1.37
N MET A 60 24.36 5.17 -1.64
CA MET A 60 23.59 4.09 -2.25
C MET A 60 22.57 3.52 -1.26
N PHE A 61 22.93 3.40 0.02
CA PHE A 61 21.99 2.98 1.06
C PHE A 61 20.75 3.88 1.10
N ASN A 62 20.90 5.18 0.87
CA ASN A 62 19.79 6.13 0.97
C ASN A 62 18.63 5.83 -0.01
N TRP A 63 18.87 5.09 -1.09
CA TRP A 63 17.80 4.57 -1.96
C TRP A 63 16.90 3.55 -1.26
N HIS A 64 17.45 2.76 -0.33
CA HIS A 64 16.72 1.72 0.38
C HIS A 64 15.45 2.26 1.08
N PRO A 65 15.52 3.20 2.05
CA PRO A 65 14.32 3.68 2.73
C PRO A 65 13.31 4.33 1.77
N VAL A 66 13.77 5.10 0.77
CA VAL A 66 12.88 5.73 -0.23
C VAL A 66 12.12 4.68 -1.03
N LEU A 67 12.82 3.68 -1.57
CA LEU A 67 12.22 2.65 -2.40
C LEU A 67 11.35 1.68 -1.59
N MET A 68 11.69 1.41 -0.33
CA MET A 68 10.85 0.62 0.57
C MET A 68 9.54 1.34 0.89
N VAL A 69 9.58 2.65 1.23
CA VAL A 69 8.37 3.44 1.50
C VAL A 69 7.53 3.58 0.23
N ALA A 70 8.14 3.87 -0.92
CA ALA A 70 7.42 3.95 -2.18
C ALA A 70 6.78 2.61 -2.55
N GLY A 71 7.58 1.54 -2.66
CA GLY A 71 7.15 0.23 -3.12
C GLY A 71 6.22 -0.48 -2.14
N MET A 72 6.73 -0.81 -0.95
CA MET A 72 6.06 -1.72 0.00
C MET A 72 4.96 -1.05 0.84
N VAL A 73 4.91 0.29 0.89
CA VAL A 73 3.86 1.01 1.62
C VAL A 73 2.92 1.69 0.65
N VAL A 74 3.39 2.65 -0.14
CA VAL A 74 2.50 3.53 -0.91
C VAL A 74 1.92 2.84 -2.15
N PHE A 75 2.76 2.29 -3.03
CA PHE A 75 2.30 1.57 -4.22
C PHE A 75 1.57 0.28 -3.86
N TYR A 76 2.12 -0.51 -2.92
CA TYR A 76 1.45 -1.72 -2.43
C TYR A 76 0.08 -1.41 -1.83
N GLY A 77 -0.01 -0.37 -0.99
CA GLY A 77 -1.27 0.06 -0.38
C GLY A 77 -2.28 0.55 -1.40
N GLY A 78 -1.85 1.40 -2.34
CA GLY A 78 -2.71 1.86 -3.44
C GLY A 78 -3.23 0.70 -4.32
N ALA A 79 -2.35 -0.24 -4.68
CA ALA A 79 -2.71 -1.42 -5.45
C ALA A 79 -3.75 -2.30 -4.74
N SER A 80 -3.65 -2.40 -3.41
CA SER A 80 -4.58 -3.16 -2.56
C SER A 80 -6.00 -2.56 -2.55
N LEU A 81 -6.15 -1.27 -2.85
CA LEU A 81 -7.42 -0.56 -2.83
C LEU A 81 -8.07 -0.37 -4.21
N VAL A 82 -7.45 -0.84 -5.29
CA VAL A 82 -7.96 -0.68 -6.67
C VAL A 82 -9.42 -1.14 -6.82
N TYR A 83 -9.81 -2.23 -6.14
CA TYR A 83 -11.19 -2.75 -6.17
C TYR A 83 -12.17 -2.03 -5.24
N ARG A 84 -11.72 -1.02 -4.49
CA ARG A 84 -12.57 -0.15 -3.67
C ARG A 84 -13.09 1.05 -4.44
N LEU A 85 -12.49 1.36 -5.60
CA LEU A 85 -12.95 2.39 -6.53
C LEU A 85 -14.36 2.03 -7.07
N PRO A 86 -15.37 2.92 -6.98
CA PRO A 86 -16.71 2.69 -7.50
C PRO A 86 -16.74 2.32 -8.99
N GLN A 87 -15.81 2.86 -9.77
CA GLN A 87 -15.63 2.54 -11.20
C GLN A 87 -15.28 1.05 -11.41
N SER A 88 -14.70 0.41 -10.41
CA SER A 88 -14.42 -1.02 -10.45
C SER A 88 -15.65 -1.89 -10.21
N TRP A 89 -16.77 -1.33 -9.73
CA TRP A 89 -17.95 -2.10 -9.36
C TRP A 89 -18.80 -2.45 -10.58
N VAL A 90 -18.83 -1.55 -11.57
CA VAL A 90 -19.58 -1.69 -12.83
C VAL A 90 -18.64 -2.13 -13.96
N GLY A 91 -19.14 -2.99 -14.85
CA GLY A 91 -18.40 -3.39 -16.05
C GLY A 91 -17.38 -4.53 -15.85
N PRO A 92 -16.50 -4.78 -16.85
CA PRO A 92 -15.63 -5.95 -16.89
C PRO A 92 -14.60 -5.94 -15.75
N LYS A 93 -14.35 -7.11 -15.16
CA LYS A 93 -13.38 -7.26 -14.05
C LYS A 93 -11.91 -7.26 -14.51
N LEU A 94 -11.65 -7.56 -15.78
CA LEU A 94 -10.30 -7.80 -16.30
C LEU A 94 -9.39 -6.56 -16.25
N PRO A 95 -9.81 -5.35 -16.68
CA PRO A 95 -8.96 -4.16 -16.59
C PRO A 95 -8.48 -3.88 -15.17
N TRP A 96 -9.35 -4.04 -14.18
CA TRP A 96 -9.03 -3.84 -12.77
C TRP A 96 -8.10 -4.92 -12.21
N LYS A 97 -8.20 -6.17 -12.70
CA LYS A 97 -7.22 -7.25 -12.42
C LYS A 97 -5.84 -6.93 -12.98
N LEU A 98 -5.79 -6.45 -14.21
CA LEU A 98 -4.54 -6.04 -14.85
C LEU A 98 -3.90 -4.86 -14.11
N LEU A 99 -4.69 -3.85 -13.75
CA LEU A 99 -4.21 -2.70 -12.98
C LEU A 99 -3.67 -3.11 -11.60
N HIS A 100 -4.42 -3.93 -10.85
CA HIS A 100 -3.97 -4.46 -9.56
C HIS A 100 -2.66 -5.25 -9.70
N ALA A 101 -2.56 -6.17 -10.66
CA ALA A 101 -1.37 -6.96 -10.90
C ALA A 101 -0.17 -6.10 -11.33
N ALA A 102 -0.38 -5.12 -12.21
CA ALA A 102 0.67 -4.22 -12.70
C ALA A 102 1.20 -3.28 -11.61
N LEU A 103 0.32 -2.70 -10.78
CA LEU A 103 0.74 -1.85 -9.67
C LEU A 103 1.51 -2.63 -8.60
N HIS A 104 1.08 -3.86 -8.28
CA HIS A 104 1.87 -4.72 -7.39
C HIS A 104 3.20 -5.15 -8.02
N LEU A 105 3.25 -5.40 -9.33
CA LEU A 105 4.53 -5.69 -10.00
C LEU A 105 5.48 -4.49 -9.93
N MET A 106 4.97 -3.28 -10.16
CA MET A 106 5.75 -2.04 -9.99
C MET A 106 6.27 -1.89 -8.56
N ALA A 107 5.41 -2.09 -7.56
CA ALA A 107 5.81 -2.09 -6.15
C ALA A 107 6.92 -3.12 -5.87
N PHE A 108 6.81 -4.32 -6.43
CA PHE A 108 7.80 -5.38 -6.28
C PHE A 108 9.14 -5.00 -6.92
N ILE A 109 9.14 -4.43 -8.13
CA ILE A 109 10.36 -3.95 -8.81
C ILE A 109 11.06 -2.89 -7.95
N LEU A 110 10.34 -1.87 -7.47
CA LEU A 110 10.91 -0.84 -6.58
C LEU A 110 11.55 -1.47 -5.33
N THR A 111 10.87 -2.46 -4.75
CA THR A 111 11.36 -3.20 -3.58
C THR A 111 12.64 -3.95 -3.89
N VAL A 112 12.70 -4.69 -5.01
CA VAL A 112 13.92 -5.40 -5.43
C VAL A 112 15.08 -4.42 -5.62
N VAL A 113 14.86 -3.28 -6.28
CA VAL A 113 15.90 -2.25 -6.46
C VAL A 113 16.37 -1.69 -5.11
N GLY A 114 15.46 -1.45 -4.16
CA GLY A 114 15.81 -1.01 -2.82
C GLY A 114 16.56 -2.06 -2.00
N LEU A 115 16.31 -3.35 -2.22
CA LEU A 115 17.10 -4.43 -1.61
C LEU A 115 18.50 -4.50 -2.24
N VAL A 116 18.59 -4.42 -3.56
CA VAL A 116 19.88 -4.36 -4.26
C VAL A 116 20.74 -3.22 -3.69
N ALA A 117 20.14 -2.05 -3.43
CA ALA A 117 20.84 -0.92 -2.82
C ALA A 117 21.48 -1.25 -1.46
N VAL A 118 20.72 -1.82 -0.52
CA VAL A 118 21.22 -2.14 0.84
C VAL A 118 22.21 -3.32 0.83
N PHE A 119 21.94 -4.38 0.08
CA PHE A 119 22.86 -5.53 -0.02
C PHE A 119 24.17 -5.12 -0.67
N THR A 120 24.13 -4.29 -1.71
CA THR A 120 25.34 -3.79 -2.37
C THR A 120 26.14 -2.90 -1.43
N PHE A 121 25.49 -1.98 -0.70
CA PHE A 121 26.14 -1.15 0.31
C PHE A 121 26.81 -2.00 1.41
N HIS A 122 26.09 -2.98 1.96
CA HIS A 122 26.65 -3.86 2.99
C HIS A 122 27.84 -4.67 2.49
N ASN A 123 27.76 -5.25 1.29
CA ASN A 123 28.84 -6.05 0.73
C ASN A 123 30.09 -5.21 0.46
N HIS A 124 29.94 -3.99 -0.06
CA HIS A 124 31.07 -3.06 -0.23
C HIS A 124 31.67 -2.64 1.12
N GLY A 125 30.82 -2.36 2.11
CA GLY A 125 31.23 -1.98 3.47
C GLY A 125 31.68 -3.13 4.36
N LYS A 126 31.64 -4.39 3.88
CA LYS A 126 31.87 -5.61 4.66
C LYS A 126 31.00 -5.69 5.93
N ILE A 127 29.76 -5.20 5.84
CA ILE A 127 28.75 -5.27 6.89
C ILE A 127 28.00 -6.59 6.74
N ALA A 128 27.75 -7.29 7.85
CA ALA A 128 26.96 -8.52 7.81
C ALA A 128 25.53 -8.26 7.31
N ASN A 129 25.02 -9.14 6.46
CA ASN A 129 23.64 -9.07 6.00
C ASN A 129 22.70 -9.85 6.92
N LEU A 130 21.42 -9.45 6.93
CA LEU A 130 20.31 -10.19 7.54
C LEU A 130 20.47 -10.57 9.03
N TYR A 131 21.15 -9.74 9.84
CA TYR A 131 21.30 -10.00 11.28
C TYR A 131 20.27 -9.27 12.16
N SER A 132 19.59 -8.24 11.64
CA SER A 132 18.66 -7.41 12.42
C SER A 132 17.21 -7.91 12.30
N LEU A 133 16.38 -7.68 13.32
CA LEU A 133 14.96 -8.02 13.26
C LEU A 133 14.24 -7.27 12.13
N HIS A 134 14.64 -6.03 11.85
CA HIS A 134 14.19 -5.26 10.69
C HIS A 134 14.40 -6.06 9.40
N SER A 135 15.60 -6.59 9.19
CA SER A 135 15.94 -7.35 7.99
C SER A 135 15.18 -8.68 7.88
N TRP A 136 14.87 -9.34 8.99
CA TRP A 136 14.07 -10.58 9.02
C TRP A 136 12.60 -10.31 8.68
N LEU A 137 12.01 -9.24 9.24
CA LEU A 137 10.67 -8.79 8.88
C LEU A 137 10.60 -8.41 7.39
N GLY A 138 11.57 -7.64 6.91
CA GLY A 138 11.66 -7.19 5.53
C GLY A 138 11.77 -8.34 4.53
N ILE A 139 12.71 -9.27 4.72
CA ILE A 139 12.88 -10.40 3.78
C ILE A 139 11.68 -11.36 3.81
N THR A 140 11.05 -11.55 4.98
CA THR A 140 9.82 -12.33 5.10
C THR A 140 8.67 -11.67 4.32
N ALA A 141 8.49 -10.35 4.45
CA ALA A 141 7.47 -9.61 3.71
C ALA A 141 7.69 -9.70 2.19
N VAL A 142 8.94 -9.58 1.73
CA VAL A 142 9.31 -9.66 0.31
C VAL A 142 9.07 -11.07 -0.25
N PHE A 143 9.46 -12.10 0.50
CA PHE A 143 9.21 -13.49 0.12
C PHE A 143 7.70 -13.77 -0.01
N LEU A 144 6.92 -13.40 1.00
CA LEU A 144 5.46 -13.56 0.98
C LEU A 144 4.84 -12.76 -0.17
N PHE A 145 5.35 -11.56 -0.46
CA PHE A 145 4.89 -10.76 -1.60
C PHE A 145 5.16 -11.45 -2.94
N ALA A 146 6.37 -12.00 -3.15
CA ALA A 146 6.68 -12.75 -4.37
C ALA A 146 5.73 -13.94 -4.55
N CYS A 147 5.54 -14.75 -3.51
CA CYS A 147 4.60 -15.87 -3.52
C CYS A 147 3.17 -15.42 -3.83
N GLN A 148 2.73 -14.34 -3.18
CA GLN A 148 1.40 -13.78 -3.33
C GLN A 148 1.14 -13.25 -4.74
N TRP A 149 2.12 -12.58 -5.34
CA TRP A 149 2.00 -12.05 -6.71
C TRP A 149 1.93 -13.19 -7.72
N CYS A 150 2.82 -14.20 -7.61
CA CYS A 150 2.82 -15.37 -8.48
C CYS A 150 1.51 -16.17 -8.37
N LEU A 151 1.04 -16.45 -7.15
CA LEU A 151 -0.23 -17.14 -6.90
C LEU A 151 -1.41 -16.33 -7.45
N GLY A 152 -1.42 -15.02 -7.20
CA GLY A 152 -2.47 -14.13 -7.65
C GLY A 152 -2.57 -14.06 -9.17
N PHE A 153 -1.43 -13.96 -9.84
CA PHE A 153 -1.33 -14.00 -11.30
C PHE A 153 -1.85 -15.34 -11.85
N ALA A 154 -1.33 -16.46 -11.33
CA ALA A 154 -1.69 -17.79 -11.82
C ALA A 154 -3.18 -18.11 -11.63
N VAL A 155 -3.76 -17.79 -10.47
CA VAL A 155 -5.12 -18.21 -10.10
C VAL A 155 -6.19 -17.19 -10.50
N PHE A 156 -5.95 -15.90 -10.28
CA PHE A 156 -6.99 -14.87 -10.44
C PHE A 156 -6.92 -14.13 -11.78
N LEU A 157 -5.76 -14.10 -12.45
CA LEU A 157 -5.62 -13.42 -13.75
C LEU A 157 -5.77 -14.38 -14.93
N LEU A 158 -5.09 -15.53 -14.90
CA LEU A 158 -5.18 -16.50 -16.00
C LEU A 158 -6.53 -17.25 -16.03
N PRO A 159 -7.01 -17.68 -17.21
CA PRO A 159 -8.34 -18.25 -17.36
C PRO A 159 -8.47 -19.70 -16.85
N TRP A 160 -7.37 -20.44 -16.68
CA TRP A 160 -7.37 -21.89 -16.42
C TRP A 160 -7.94 -22.32 -15.05
N ALA A 161 -7.84 -21.48 -14.02
CA ALA A 161 -8.24 -21.87 -12.67
C ALA A 161 -9.77 -21.99 -12.53
N SER A 162 -10.23 -23.09 -11.92
CA SER A 162 -11.64 -23.34 -11.67
C SER A 162 -12.26 -22.33 -10.70
N VAL A 163 -13.58 -22.16 -10.76
CA VAL A 163 -14.33 -21.26 -9.86
C VAL A 163 -14.17 -21.70 -8.40
N TRP A 164 -14.17 -23.00 -8.14
CA TRP A 164 -13.95 -23.55 -6.80
C TRP A 164 -12.58 -23.16 -6.24
N LEU A 165 -11.50 -23.34 -7.01
CA LEU A 165 -10.15 -23.00 -6.58
C LEU A 165 -10.01 -21.50 -6.28
N ARG A 166 -10.58 -20.65 -7.14
CA ARG A 166 -10.62 -19.19 -6.92
C ARG A 166 -11.40 -18.82 -5.66
N SER A 167 -12.52 -19.48 -5.38
CA SER A 167 -13.31 -19.25 -4.18
C SER A 167 -12.55 -19.64 -2.91
N LEU A 168 -11.88 -20.79 -2.93
CA LEU A 168 -11.08 -21.29 -1.80
C LEU A 168 -9.88 -20.38 -1.48
N LEU A 169 -9.16 -19.91 -2.51
CA LEU A 169 -7.94 -19.13 -2.32
C LEU A 169 -8.16 -17.63 -2.10
N LYS A 170 -9.34 -17.08 -2.47
CA LYS A 170 -9.61 -15.64 -2.34
C LYS A 170 -9.49 -15.13 -0.89
N PRO A 171 -10.07 -15.78 0.15
CA PRO A 171 -9.88 -15.36 1.54
C PRO A 171 -8.41 -15.37 1.97
N ILE A 172 -7.66 -16.41 1.59
CA ILE A 172 -6.23 -16.56 1.90
C ILE A 172 -5.43 -15.43 1.23
N HIS A 173 -5.73 -15.15 -0.04
CA HIS A 173 -5.12 -14.05 -0.78
C HIS A 173 -5.39 -12.70 -0.11
N VAL A 174 -6.62 -12.41 0.33
CA VAL A 174 -6.92 -11.15 1.03
C VAL A 174 -6.19 -11.06 2.37
N PHE A 175 -6.17 -12.15 3.15
CA PHE A 175 -5.47 -12.21 4.44
C PHE A 175 -3.97 -11.94 4.30
N PHE A 176 -3.28 -12.68 3.44
CA PHE A 176 -1.84 -12.47 3.22
C PHE A 176 -1.56 -11.11 2.60
N GLY A 177 -2.45 -10.59 1.74
CA GLY A 177 -2.36 -9.25 1.19
C GLY A 177 -2.28 -8.18 2.29
N ALA A 178 -3.15 -8.27 3.31
CA ALA A 178 -3.12 -7.37 4.46
C ALA A 178 -1.92 -7.64 5.39
N ALA A 179 -1.59 -8.92 5.64
CA ALA A 179 -0.46 -9.29 6.49
C ALA A 179 0.88 -8.77 5.96
N ILE A 180 1.11 -8.85 4.64
CA ILE A 180 2.32 -8.31 4.00
C ILE A 180 2.42 -6.80 4.20
N LEU A 181 1.30 -6.06 4.06
CA LEU A 181 1.30 -4.61 4.31
C LEU A 181 1.64 -4.30 5.78
N SER A 182 1.06 -5.05 6.73
CA SER A 182 1.38 -4.90 8.16
C SER A 182 2.85 -5.19 8.47
N LEU A 183 3.41 -6.27 7.91
CA LEU A 183 4.84 -6.59 8.03
C LEU A 183 5.71 -5.50 7.42
N SER A 184 5.29 -4.93 6.29
CA SER A 184 6.01 -3.83 5.61
C SER A 184 6.05 -2.57 6.47
N ILE A 185 4.92 -2.20 7.10
CA ILE A 185 4.85 -1.07 8.03
C ILE A 185 5.78 -1.30 9.23
N ALA A 186 5.71 -2.49 9.86
CA ALA A 186 6.59 -2.85 10.97
C ALA A 186 8.08 -2.83 10.57
N SER A 187 8.40 -3.33 9.38
CA SER A 187 9.74 -3.29 8.81
C SER A 187 10.21 -1.85 8.56
N VAL A 188 9.38 -0.98 8.00
CA VAL A 188 9.77 0.43 7.77
C VAL A 188 10.03 1.16 9.09
N ILE A 189 9.17 1.00 10.10
CA ILE A 189 9.35 1.66 11.40
C ILE A 189 10.63 1.18 12.09
N SER A 190 10.84 -0.14 12.12
CA SER A 190 12.07 -0.71 12.70
C SER A 190 13.32 -0.27 11.94
N GLY A 191 13.25 -0.13 10.61
CA GLY A 191 14.35 0.35 9.78
C GLY A 191 14.66 1.84 9.98
N ILE A 192 13.64 2.69 10.16
CA ILE A 192 13.81 4.10 10.53
C ILE A 192 14.54 4.20 11.88
N ASN A 193 14.09 3.44 12.89
CA ASN A 193 14.73 3.41 14.20
C ASN A 193 16.19 2.92 14.11
N GLU A 194 16.43 1.80 13.42
CA GLU A 194 17.78 1.25 13.22
C GLU A 194 18.70 2.28 12.56
N LYS A 195 18.22 2.95 11.51
CA LYS A 195 18.99 4.00 10.82
C LYS A 195 19.30 5.19 11.73
N LEU A 196 18.34 5.66 12.52
CA LEU A 196 18.54 6.77 13.46
C LEU A 196 19.53 6.39 14.58
N PHE A 197 19.40 5.20 15.16
CA PHE A 197 20.31 4.71 16.19
C PHE A 197 21.74 4.56 15.69
N PHE A 198 21.95 4.14 14.44
CA PHE A 198 23.29 4.07 13.86
C PHE A 198 23.83 5.44 13.47
N SER A 199 22.98 6.33 12.97
CA SER A 199 23.42 7.64 12.44
C SER A 199 23.62 8.70 13.53
N LEU A 200 22.93 8.59 14.67
CA LEU A 200 22.92 9.58 15.76
C LEU A 200 23.55 9.02 17.05
N LYS A 201 24.52 8.12 16.89
CA LYS A 201 25.16 7.37 18.00
C LYS A 201 26.29 8.14 18.69
N ASN A 202 26.99 9.03 17.97
CA ASN A 202 28.28 9.55 18.42
C ASN A 202 28.60 10.97 17.94
N THR A 203 27.57 11.80 17.82
CA THR A 203 27.72 13.23 17.50
C THR A 203 27.22 14.04 18.67
N THR A 204 27.59 15.32 18.72
CA THR A 204 27.19 16.31 19.73
C THR A 204 25.68 16.44 19.98
N ARG A 205 24.82 15.74 19.23
CA ARG A 205 23.37 15.65 19.41
C ARG A 205 22.90 14.19 19.27
N PRO A 206 22.98 13.37 20.34
CA PRO A 206 22.56 11.98 20.32
C PRO A 206 21.05 11.84 20.08
N TYR A 207 20.58 10.66 19.64
CA TYR A 207 19.16 10.43 19.35
C TYR A 207 18.20 10.80 20.50
N ASN A 208 18.59 10.51 21.74
CA ASN A 208 17.78 10.80 22.94
C ASN A 208 17.62 12.30 23.23
N SER A 209 18.48 13.16 22.67
CA SER A 209 18.29 14.61 22.73
C SER A 209 17.34 15.14 21.66
N LEU A 210 16.70 14.23 20.89
CA LEU A 210 15.75 14.52 19.81
C LEU A 210 16.19 15.68 18.89
N PRO A 211 17.35 15.57 18.21
CA PRO A 211 17.73 16.55 17.21
C PRO A 211 16.66 16.68 16.11
N SER A 212 16.69 17.77 15.36
CA SER A 212 15.70 18.06 14.30
C SER A 212 15.51 16.90 13.32
N GLU A 213 16.59 16.18 13.00
CA GLU A 213 16.51 14.97 12.19
C GLU A 213 15.67 13.86 12.83
N ALA A 214 15.92 13.58 14.11
CA ALA A 214 15.21 12.52 14.83
C ALA A 214 13.71 12.86 14.89
N VAL A 215 13.37 14.12 15.19
CA VAL A 215 11.98 14.60 15.17
C VAL A 215 11.36 14.41 13.78
N PHE A 216 12.06 14.82 12.72
CA PHE A 216 11.55 14.69 11.35
C PHE A 216 11.37 13.24 10.92
N ALA A 217 12.36 12.38 11.16
CA ALA A 217 12.32 10.97 10.78
C ALA A 217 11.27 10.18 11.59
N ASN A 218 11.12 10.47 12.89
CA ASN A 218 10.05 9.91 13.71
C ASN A 218 8.68 10.35 13.23
N SER A 219 8.52 11.63 12.86
CA SER A 219 7.27 12.14 12.28
C SER A 219 6.95 11.46 10.95
N THR A 220 7.97 11.21 10.12
CA THR A 220 7.84 10.44 8.87
C THR A 220 7.40 8.99 9.16
N GLY A 221 7.96 8.35 10.19
CA GLY A 221 7.53 7.03 10.65
C GLY A 221 6.07 7.00 11.10
N MET A 222 5.63 8.00 11.87
CA MET A 222 4.22 8.13 12.28
C MET A 222 3.28 8.40 11.10
N LEU A 223 3.74 9.16 10.11
CA LEU A 223 2.99 9.37 8.87
C LEU A 223 2.80 8.06 8.09
N VAL A 224 3.85 7.24 7.99
CA VAL A 224 3.77 5.89 7.39
C VAL A 224 2.78 5.00 8.14
N VAL A 225 2.79 5.02 9.48
CA VAL A 225 1.82 4.29 10.31
C VAL A 225 0.40 4.75 10.01
N ALA A 226 0.15 6.06 10.04
CA ALA A 226 -1.18 6.64 9.81
C ALA A 226 -1.72 6.27 8.42
N PHE A 227 -0.89 6.42 7.38
CA PHE A 227 -1.23 6.00 6.02
C PHE A 227 -1.54 4.50 5.96
N GLY A 228 -0.66 3.66 6.50
CA GLY A 228 -0.82 2.21 6.47
C GLY A 228 -2.08 1.72 7.20
N LEU A 229 -2.36 2.27 8.38
CA LEU A 229 -3.58 1.96 9.13
C LEU A 229 -4.84 2.40 8.38
N LEU A 230 -4.81 3.56 7.71
CA LEU A 230 -5.94 4.00 6.89
C LEU A 230 -6.17 3.06 5.70
N VAL A 231 -5.11 2.60 5.02
CA VAL A 231 -5.21 1.60 3.96
C VAL A 231 -5.81 0.30 4.51
N LEU A 232 -5.33 -0.20 5.64
CA LEU A 232 -5.84 -1.42 6.27
C LEU A 232 -7.31 -1.27 6.69
N TYR A 233 -7.69 -0.12 7.24
CA TYR A 233 -9.08 0.18 7.57
C TYR A 233 -9.98 0.12 6.32
N ILE A 234 -9.58 0.78 5.23
CA ILE A 234 -10.34 0.75 3.97
C ILE A 234 -10.39 -0.68 3.40
N LEU A 235 -9.29 -1.42 3.49
CA LEU A 235 -9.21 -2.79 2.99
C LEU A 235 -10.08 -3.77 3.80
N LEU A 236 -10.09 -3.68 5.12
CA LEU A 236 -10.68 -4.72 5.99
C LEU A 236 -12.07 -4.37 6.49
N ALA A 237 -12.27 -3.11 6.90
CA ALA A 237 -13.44 -2.67 7.67
C ALA A 237 -14.41 -1.76 6.90
N SER A 238 -13.95 -1.04 5.87
CA SER A 238 -14.84 -0.11 5.15
C SER A 238 -15.98 -0.83 4.41
N SER A 239 -17.10 -0.12 4.29
CA SER A 239 -18.26 -0.56 3.51
C SER A 239 -18.03 -0.53 2.00
N TRP A 240 -16.90 0.00 1.52
CA TRP A 240 -16.56 0.15 0.10
C TRP A 240 -16.11 -1.16 -0.55
N LYS A 241 -16.60 -2.31 -0.06
CA LYS A 241 -16.34 -3.59 -0.71
C LYS A 241 -17.15 -3.65 -2.01
N ARG A 242 -16.47 -3.99 -3.12
CA ARG A 242 -17.14 -4.22 -4.40
C ARG A 242 -18.29 -5.23 -4.18
N PRO A 243 -19.54 -4.89 -4.58
CA PRO A 243 -20.67 -5.81 -4.47
C PRO A 243 -20.41 -7.11 -5.23
N GLU A 244 -20.82 -8.25 -4.68
CA GLU A 244 -20.84 -9.50 -5.41
C GLU A 244 -21.93 -9.44 -6.49
N PRO A 245 -21.74 -10.05 -7.68
CA PRO A 245 -22.63 -9.90 -8.83
C PRO A 245 -24.12 -10.18 -8.57
N GLY A 246 -24.49 -10.93 -7.52
CA GLY A 246 -25.88 -11.28 -7.19
C GLY A 246 -26.63 -10.28 -6.30
N ILE A 247 -25.97 -9.26 -5.74
CA ILE A 247 -26.63 -8.31 -4.82
C ILE A 247 -27.25 -7.12 -5.57
N LEU A 248 -26.75 -6.80 -6.77
CA LEU A 248 -27.30 -5.73 -7.60
C LEU A 248 -28.58 -6.15 -8.34
N THR A 249 -28.78 -7.45 -8.57
CA THR A 249 -29.99 -7.99 -9.20
C THR A 249 -31.21 -7.96 -8.26
N ASP A 250 -31.03 -8.01 -6.93
CA ASP A 250 -32.13 -7.92 -5.96
C ASP A 250 -32.64 -6.50 -5.71
N ARG A 251 -31.94 -5.46 -6.19
CA ARG A 251 -32.37 -4.05 -6.07
C ARG A 251 -33.04 -3.49 -7.31
N GLN A 252 -33.17 -4.26 -8.38
CA GLN A 252 -34.09 -3.96 -9.46
C GLN A 252 -35.43 -4.63 -9.13
N PRO A 253 -36.51 -3.88 -8.83
CA PRO A 253 -37.83 -4.49 -8.82
C PRO A 253 -38.04 -5.09 -10.21
N LEU A 254 -38.40 -6.37 -10.22
CA LEU A 254 -38.84 -7.11 -11.40
C LEU A 254 -39.97 -6.33 -12.09
N LEU A 255 -39.62 -5.46 -13.04
CA LEU A 255 -40.56 -4.98 -14.06
C LEU A 255 -40.53 -6.00 -15.20
N HIS A 256 -41.02 -7.19 -14.90
CA HIS A 256 -41.54 -8.12 -15.89
C HIS A 256 -42.51 -9.03 -15.16
N ASP A 257 -43.80 -8.70 -15.26
CA ASP A 257 -44.86 -9.61 -15.72
C ASP A 257 -46.23 -8.96 -15.49
N GLY A 258 -46.98 -8.83 -16.57
CA GLY A 258 -48.32 -8.25 -16.61
C GLY A 258 -48.66 -7.88 -18.05
N GLU A 259 -49.37 -8.80 -18.70
CA GLU A 259 -49.91 -8.76 -20.08
C GLU A 259 -50.56 -7.43 -20.49
#